data_AF-A0A960WP67-F1
#
_entry.id   AF-A0A960WP67-F1
#
_cell.length_a   1.000
_cell.length_b   1.000
_cell.length_c   1.000
_cell.angle_alpha   90.00
_cell.angle_beta   90.00
_cell.angle_gamma   90.00
#
_symmetry.space_group_name_H-M   'P 1'
#
loop_
_entity.id
_entity.type
_entity.pdbx_description
1 polymer ?
#
loop_
_entity_poly.entity_id
_entity_poly.type
_entity_poly.pdbx_seq_one_letter_code
_entity_poly.pdbx_strand_id
1 'polypeptide(L)'
;MRPFFILFSKELRSFFLSPMAYVVMALFTFLNGWLFVSMVRAMQLQASPRSLIHNLFASGWFWMGYLILFPLVTMRLFAEERKMGTIEGLLTAPVRTSEVVMAKFAAALGAYLVIILPVFLFFPIFRL
;
A
#
# COMPACT_ATOMS: atom_id res chain seq x y z
N MET A 1 -6.24 -19.28 16.48
CA MET A 1 -6.02 -19.29 15.01
C MET A 1 -7.25 -18.90 14.18
N ARG A 2 -8.43 -19.51 14.38
CA ARG A 2 -9.67 -19.08 13.68
C ARG A 2 -10.03 -17.58 13.83
N PRO A 3 -9.97 -16.95 15.03
CA PRO A 3 -10.36 -15.54 15.17
C PRO A 3 -9.44 -14.57 14.42
N PHE A 4 -8.14 -14.85 14.39
CA PHE A 4 -7.16 -14.07 13.63
C PHE A 4 -7.50 -14.01 12.13
N PHE A 5 -7.74 -15.15 11.48
CA PHE A 5 -8.04 -15.21 10.04
C PHE A 5 -9.37 -14.55 9.69
N ILE A 6 -10.38 -14.68 10.56
CA ILE A 6 -11.68 -14.04 10.39
C ILE A 6 -11.51 -12.51 10.43
N LEU A 7 -10.78 -12.01 11.45
CA LEU A 7 -10.54 -10.59 11.59
C LEU A 7 -9.70 -10.04 10.42
N PHE A 8 -8.61 -10.74 10.05
CA PHE A 8 -7.80 -10.39 8.88
C PHE A 8 -8.62 -10.29 7.59
N SER A 9 -9.44 -11.30 7.27
CA SER A 9 -10.25 -11.30 6.05
C SER A 9 -11.33 -10.22 6.08
N LYS A 10 -11.89 -9.91 7.25
CA LYS A 10 -12.85 -8.82 7.43
C LYS A 10 -12.21 -7.47 7.14
N GLU A 11 -11.04 -7.21 7.72
CA GLU A 11 -10.29 -5.96 7.53
C GLU A 11 -9.88 -5.78 6.07
N LEU A 12 -9.34 -6.83 5.45
CA LEU A 12 -8.93 -6.79 4.05
C LEU A 12 -10.12 -6.50 3.13
N ARG A 13 -11.27 -7.15 3.35
CA ARG A 13 -12.50 -6.87 2.59
C ARG A 13 -13.00 -5.45 2.83
N SER A 14 -12.98 -4.96 4.07
CA SER A 14 -13.37 -3.58 4.40
C SER A 14 -12.54 -2.57 3.59
N PHE A 15 -11.24 -2.83 3.44
CA PHE A 15 -10.35 -2.00 2.65
C PHE A 15 -10.77 -1.96 1.17
N PHE A 16 -10.96 -3.13 0.54
CA PHE A 16 -11.32 -3.23 -0.88
C PHE A 16 -12.79 -2.89 -1.20
N LEU A 17 -13.67 -2.87 -0.21
CA LEU A 17 -15.02 -2.36 -0.38
C LEU A 17 -15.04 -0.82 -0.39
N SER A 18 -13.98 -0.17 0.09
CA SER A 18 -13.91 1.29 0.08
C SER A 18 -13.49 1.83 -1.28
N PRO A 19 -14.25 2.77 -1.89
CA PRO A 19 -13.87 3.42 -3.15
C PRO A 19 -12.50 4.09 -3.09
N MET A 20 -12.09 4.59 -1.92
CA MET A 20 -10.81 5.27 -1.73
C MET A 20 -9.60 4.37 -1.98
N ALA A 21 -9.70 3.06 -1.72
CA ALA A 21 -8.62 2.12 -1.99
C ALA A 21 -8.27 2.07 -3.48
N TYR A 22 -9.29 2.08 -4.35
CA TYR A 22 -9.10 2.08 -5.80
C TYR A 22 -8.56 3.41 -6.31
N VAL A 23 -9.04 4.54 -5.78
CA VAL A 23 -8.53 5.87 -6.13
C VAL A 23 -7.04 5.97 -5.84
N VAL A 24 -6.62 5.50 -4.66
CA VAL A 24 -5.22 5.54 -4.25
C VAL A 24 -4.38 4.58 -5.07
N MET A 25 -4.88 3.37 -5.34
CA MET A 25 -4.19 2.40 -6.20
C MET A 25 -3.96 2.97 -7.60
N ALA A 26 -4.98 3.62 -8.18
CA ALA A 26 -4.88 4.27 -9.49
C ALA A 26 -3.88 5.43 -9.47
N LEU A 27 -3.97 6.35 -8.50
CA LEU A 27 -3.06 7.49 -8.37
C LEU A 27 -1.61 7.04 -8.12
N PHE A 28 -1.40 6.08 -7.22
CA PHE A 28 -0.08 5.57 -6.90
C PHE A 28 0.55 4.88 -8.12
N THR A 29 -0.22 4.07 -8.85
CA THR A 29 0.25 3.41 -10.07
C THR A 29 0.52 4.43 -11.18
N PHE A 30 -0.34 5.43 -11.35
CA PHE A 30 -0.17 6.50 -12.33
C PHE A 30 1.08 7.34 -12.07
N LEU A 31 1.31 7.77 -10.82
CA LEU A 31 2.50 8.53 -10.44
C LEU A 31 3.77 7.73 -10.68
N ASN A 32 3.81 6.46 -10.27
CA ASN A 32 4.96 5.59 -10.52
C ASN A 32 5.18 5.34 -12.01
N GLY A 33 4.12 5.12 -12.79
CA GLY A 33 4.19 4.93 -14.24
C GLY A 33 4.68 6.19 -14.98
N TRP A 34 4.22 7.37 -14.57
CA TRP A 34 4.69 8.65 -15.12
C TRP A 34 6.18 8.88 -14.81
N LEU A 35 6.61 8.60 -13.58
CA LEU A 35 8.01 8.66 -13.19
C LEU A 35 8.86 7.67 -13.99
N PHE A 36 8.35 6.46 -14.22
CA PHE A 36 9.02 5.45 -15.03
C PHE A 36 9.24 5.93 -16.47
N VAL A 37 8.20 6.42 -17.15
CA VAL A 37 8.30 6.93 -18.53
C VAL A 37 9.25 8.12 -18.61
N SER A 38 9.19 9.04 -17.65
CA SER A 38 10.08 10.21 -17.64
C SER A 38 11.55 9.81 -17.44
N MET A 39 11.84 8.81 -16.60
CA MET A 39 13.20 8.31 -16.42
C MET A 39 13.74 7.57 -17.65
N VAL A 40 12.91 6.76 -18.31
CA VAL A 40 13.29 6.07 -19.55
C VAL A 40 13.63 7.09 -20.66
N ARG A 41 12.81 8.14 -20.83
CA ARG A 41 13.10 9.22 -21.78
C ARG A 41 14.37 9.99 -21.44
N ALA A 42 14.60 10.26 -20.15
CA ALA A 42 15.82 10.94 -19.70
C ALA A 42 17.10 10.14 -20.03
N MET A 43 17.05 8.81 -19.87
CA MET A 43 18.18 7.93 -20.21
C MET A 43 18.40 7.75 -21.72
N GLN A 44 17.34 7.86 -22.53
CA GLN A 44 17.49 7.90 -24.00
C GLN A 44 18.18 9.18 -24.48
N LEU A 45 17.96 10.31 -23.81
CA LEU A 45 18.53 11.61 -24.17
C LEU A 45 19.96 11.83 -23.63
N GLN A 46 20.27 11.26 -22.47
CA GLN A 46 21.60 11.30 -21.86
C GLN A 46 21.98 9.88 -21.45
N ALA A 47 22.93 9.27 -22.17
CA ALA A 47 23.48 7.96 -21.88
C ALA A 47 24.14 7.96 -20.50
N SER A 48 23.33 7.75 -19.48
CA SER A 48 23.76 7.71 -18.10
C SER A 48 24.33 6.32 -17.83
N PRO A 49 25.56 6.19 -17.32
CA PRO A 49 26.17 4.88 -17.02
C PRO A 49 25.53 4.18 -15.79
N ARG A 50 24.53 4.81 -15.16
CA ARG A 50 23.85 4.28 -13.97
C ARG A 50 22.59 3.51 -14.36
N SER A 51 22.32 2.42 -13.65
CA SER A 51 21.10 1.64 -13.80
C SER A 51 19.85 2.49 -13.58
N LEU A 52 18.81 2.27 -14.40
CA LEU A 52 17.45 2.84 -14.24
C LEU A 52 16.95 2.74 -12.80
N ILE A 53 17.27 1.64 -12.12
CA ILE A 53 16.85 1.38 -10.73
C ILE A 53 17.48 2.40 -9.78
N HIS A 54 18.79 2.62 -9.89
CA HIS A 54 19.50 3.60 -9.04
C HIS A 54 18.95 5.01 -9.24
N ASN A 55 18.63 5.34 -10.49
CA ASN A 55 18.05 6.61 -10.90
C ASN A 55 16.62 6.82 -10.35
N LEU A 56 15.79 5.77 -10.32
CA LEU A 56 14.47 5.82 -9.70
C LEU A 56 14.54 5.99 -8.18
N PHE A 57 15.40 5.23 -7.50
CA PHE A 57 15.56 5.34 -6.04
C PHE A 57 16.22 6.65 -5.60
N ALA A 58 17.05 7.27 -6.46
CA ALA A 58 17.63 8.58 -6.21
C ALA A 58 16.64 9.74 -6.45
N SER A 59 15.52 9.49 -7.13
CA SER A 59 14.50 10.49 -7.38
C SER A 59 13.64 10.72 -6.13
N GLY A 60 13.66 11.94 -5.59
CA GLY A 60 12.79 12.32 -4.46
C GLY A 60 11.30 12.11 -4.74
N TRP A 61 10.89 12.18 -6.01
CA TRP A 61 9.50 11.96 -6.43
C TRP A 61 9.02 10.52 -6.21
N PHE A 62 9.91 9.54 -6.30
CA PHE A 62 9.56 8.15 -6.00
C PHE A 62 9.14 8.01 -4.53
N TRP A 63 9.90 8.61 -3.61
CA TRP A 63 9.63 8.59 -2.18
C TRP A 63 8.37 9.37 -1.79
N MET A 64 8.02 10.43 -2.51
CA MET A 64 6.79 11.19 -2.25
C MET A 64 5.52 10.35 -2.39
N GLY A 65 5.48 9.39 -3.32
CA GLY A 65 4.35 8.47 -3.45
C GLY A 65 4.10 7.64 -2.18
N TYR A 66 5.18 7.20 -1.52
CA TYR A 66 5.11 6.42 -0.29
C TYR A 66 4.69 7.25 0.93
N LEU A 67 5.05 8.55 0.95
CA LEU A 67 4.60 9.46 2.01
C LEU A 67 3.07 9.62 2.03
N ILE A 68 2.41 9.49 0.90
CA ILE A 68 0.94 9.52 0.81
C ILE A 68 0.35 8.13 1.11
N LEU A 69 1.01 7.09 0.61
CA LEU A 69 0.56 5.70 0.73
C LEU A 69 0.46 5.23 2.19
N PHE A 70 1.53 5.40 2.98
CA PHE A 70 1.59 4.83 4.34
C PHE A 70 0.55 5.41 5.29
N PRO A 71 0.37 6.74 5.41
CA PRO A 71 -0.66 7.30 6.27
C PRO A 71 -2.03 6.82 5.84
N LEU A 72 -2.30 6.74 4.53
CA LEU A 72 -3.62 6.35 4.06
C LEU A 72 -3.97 4.89 4.35
N VAL A 73 -3.01 3.97 4.21
CA VAL A 73 -3.22 2.55 4.57
C VAL A 73 -3.35 2.36 6.09
N THR A 74 -2.60 3.14 6.88
CA THR A 74 -2.54 2.96 8.34
C THR A 74 -3.63 3.72 9.12
N MET A 75 -4.09 4.87 8.62
CA MET A 75 -5.03 5.74 9.34
C MET A 75 -6.37 5.07 9.65
N ARG A 76 -6.85 4.15 8.80
CA ARG A 76 -8.18 3.55 8.96
C ARG A 76 -8.24 2.41 9.98
N LEU A 77 -7.11 1.79 10.31
CA LEU A 77 -7.05 0.56 11.10
C LEU A 77 -7.77 0.64 12.44
N PHE A 78 -7.45 1.66 13.24
CA PHE A 78 -8.07 1.89 14.55
C PHE A 78 -8.93 3.15 14.59
N ALA A 79 -8.71 4.12 13.69
CA ALA A 79 -9.49 5.35 13.69
C ALA A 79 -10.94 5.11 13.26
N GLU A 80 -11.20 4.18 12.34
CA GLU A 80 -12.56 3.85 11.93
C GLU A 80 -13.37 3.19 13.05
N GLU A 81 -12.73 2.31 13.83
CA GLU A 81 -13.40 1.69 14.98
C GLU A 81 -13.65 2.70 16.11
N ARG A 82 -12.71 3.63 16.33
CA ARG A 82 -12.86 4.77 17.25
C ARG A 82 -14.05 5.64 16.84
N LYS A 83 -14.15 5.94 15.54
CA LYS A 83 -15.22 6.77 14.97
C LYS A 83 -16.58 6.08 15.03
N MET A 84 -16.63 4.76 14.83
CA MET A 84 -17.87 3.97 14.83
C MET A 84 -18.30 3.49 16.23
N GLY A 85 -17.51 3.76 17.28
CA GLY A 85 -17.79 3.27 18.64
C GLY A 85 -17.63 1.75 18.81
N THR A 86 -17.11 1.05 17.80
CA THR A 86 -17.01 -0.42 17.82
C THR A 86 -15.78 -0.92 18.58
N ILE A 87 -14.88 -0.04 19.01
CA ILE A 87 -13.73 -0.40 19.86
C ILE A 87 -14.18 -1.05 21.16
N GLU A 88 -15.23 -0.55 21.80
CA GLU A 88 -15.71 -1.09 23.07
C GLU A 88 -16.21 -2.53 22.91
N GLY A 89 -16.92 -2.81 21.81
CA GLY A 89 -17.33 -4.16 21.42
C GLY A 89 -16.16 -5.08 21.10
N LEU A 90 -15.10 -4.55 20.49
CA LEU A 90 -13.89 -5.33 20.18
C LEU A 90 -13.09 -5.67 21.44
N LEU A 91 -13.02 -4.75 22.40
CA LEU A 91 -12.32 -4.93 23.68
C LEU A 91 -13.07 -5.84 24.65
N THR A 92 -14.39 -5.94 24.53
CA THR A 92 -15.24 -6.83 25.34
C THR A 92 -15.43 -8.21 24.72
N ALA A 93 -15.05 -8.40 23.46
CA ALA A 93 -15.08 -9.69 22.80
C ALA A 93 -14.04 -10.67 23.40
N PRO A 94 -14.30 -11.98 23.42
CA PRO A 94 -13.39 -12.99 23.96
C PRO A 94 -12.22 -13.28 22.99
N VAL A 95 -11.47 -12.24 22.60
CA VAL A 95 -10.36 -12.29 21.66
C VAL A 95 -9.13 -11.66 22.31
N ARG A 96 -7.95 -12.28 22.15
CA ARG A 96 -6.72 -11.71 22.73
C ARG A 96 -6.37 -10.41 22.00
N THR A 97 -6.00 -9.38 22.76
CA THR A 97 -5.56 -8.08 22.20
C THR A 97 -4.39 -8.25 21.21
N SER A 98 -3.47 -9.19 21.48
CA SER A 98 -2.37 -9.51 20.57
C SER A 98 -2.84 -10.08 19.23
N GLU A 99 -3.90 -10.90 19.21
CA GLU A 99 -4.45 -11.44 17.96
C GLU A 99 -5.09 -10.32 17.12
N VAL A 100 -5.74 -9.35 17.78
CA VAL A 100 -6.34 -8.18 17.13
C VAL A 100 -5.28 -7.31 16.46
N VAL A 101 -4.22 -6.96 17.21
CA VAL A 101 -3.12 -6.13 16.70
C VAL A 101 -2.44 -6.80 15.50
N MET A 102 -2.12 -8.10 15.62
CA MET A 102 -1.47 -8.85 14.55
C MET A 102 -2.38 -8.99 13.31
N ALA A 103 -3.69 -9.20 13.49
CA ALA A 103 -4.61 -9.31 12.36
C ALA A 103 -4.75 -7.99 11.59
N LYS A 104 -4.87 -6.87 12.31
CA LYS A 104 -4.92 -5.53 11.71
C LYS A 104 -3.61 -5.18 11.00
N PHE A 105 -2.47 -5.46 11.61
CA PHE A 105 -1.17 -5.26 10.98
C PHE A 105 -1.02 -6.11 9.71
N ALA A 106 -1.35 -7.40 9.77
CA ALA A 106 -1.31 -8.28 8.60
C ALA A 106 -2.25 -7.81 7.49
N ALA A 107 -3.46 -7.33 7.83
CA ALA A 107 -4.41 -6.79 6.85
C ALA A 107 -3.86 -5.52 6.17
N ALA A 108 -3.23 -4.62 6.93
CA ALA A 108 -2.57 -3.43 6.39
C ALA A 108 -1.43 -3.79 5.44
N LEU A 109 -0.59 -4.78 5.82
CA LEU A 109 0.45 -5.31 4.95
C LEU A 109 -0.12 -5.93 3.67
N GLY A 110 -1.20 -6.72 3.79
CA GLY A 110 -1.89 -7.31 2.64
C GLY A 110 -2.42 -6.25 1.69
N ALA A 111 -3.07 -5.22 2.21
CA ALA A 111 -3.57 -4.09 1.41
C ALA A 111 -2.42 -3.35 0.71
N TYR A 112 -1.32 -3.08 1.41
CA TYR A 112 -0.11 -2.49 0.85
C TYR A 112 0.47 -3.31 -0.31
N LEU A 113 0.61 -4.63 -0.14
CA LEU A 113 1.13 -5.51 -1.18
C LEU A 113 0.27 -5.49 -2.44
N VAL A 114 -1.06 -5.47 -2.28
CA VAL A 114 -1.98 -5.39 -3.42
C VAL A 114 -1.90 -4.04 -4.13
N ILE A 115 -1.71 -2.92 -3.42
CA ILE A 115 -1.56 -1.60 -4.04
C ILE A 115 -0.27 -1.50 -4.85
N ILE A 116 0.81 -2.17 -4.43
CA ILE A 116 2.10 -2.12 -5.13
C ILE A 116 2.16 -3.15 -6.28
N LEU A 117 1.34 -4.19 -6.26
CA LEU A 117 1.31 -5.23 -7.29
C LEU A 117 1.32 -4.69 -8.74
N PRO A 118 0.54 -3.66 -9.12
CA PRO A 118 0.59 -3.08 -10.46
C PRO A 118 1.95 -2.47 -10.82
N VAL A 119 2.70 -1.95 -9.84
CA VAL A 119 4.03 -1.37 -10.07
C VAL A 119 5.06 -2.45 -10.42
N PHE A 120 4.91 -3.66 -9.87
CA PHE A 120 5.76 -4.80 -10.24
C PHE A 120 5.56 -5.23 -11.70
N LEU A 121 4.42 -4.93 -12.32
CA LEU A 121 4.22 -5.19 -13.76
C LEU A 121 5.13 -4.34 -14.63
N PHE A 122 5.69 -3.24 -14.12
CA PHE A 122 6.71 -2.47 -14.85
C PHE A 122 8.06 -3.17 -14.87
N PHE A 123 8.36 -4.05 -13.90
CA PHE A 123 9.65 -4.74 -13.78
C PHE A 123 10.10 -5.55 -15.02
N PRO A 124 9.25 -6.34 -15.69
CA PRO A 124 9.63 -7.02 -16.93
C PRO A 124 9.99 -6.05 -18.07
N ILE A 125 9.44 -4.83 -18.08
CA ILE A 125 9.79 -3.79 -19.05
C ILE A 125 11.23 -3.30 -18.82
N PHE A 126 11.78 -3.36 -17.60
CA PHE A 126 13.18 -2.98 -17.33
C PHE A 126 14.22 -3.98 -17.87
N ARG A 127 13.82 -5.21 -18.24
CA ARG A 127 14.74 -6.24 -18.75
C ARG A 127 14.84 -6.27 -20.28
N LEU A 128 14.02 -5.52 -20.99
CA LEU A 128 14.04 -5.33 -22.45
C LEU A 128 14.81 -4.05 -22.80
#